data_AF-A0A8C6X173-F1
#
_entry.id   AF-A0A8C6X173-F1
#
_cell.length_a   1.000
_cell.length_b   1.000
_cell.length_c   1.000
_cell.angle_alpha   90.00
_cell.angle_beta   90.00
_cell.angle_gamma   90.00
#
_symmetry.space_group_name_H-M   'P 1'
#
loop_
_entity.id
_entity.type
_entity.pdbx_description
1 polymer ?
#
loop_
_entity_poly.entity_id
_entity_poly.type
_entity_poly.pdbx_seq_one_letter_code
_entity_poly.pdbx_strand_id
1 'polypeptide(L)' 'ATTRVSFQDVAVFFTKEEWTLLDPHQKALHGEVMLENSRNVASLSKGLDLS' A
#
# COMPACT_ATOMS: atom_id res chain seq x y z
N ALA A 1 4.32 -14.19 -18.89
CA ALA A 1 3.88 -14.55 -17.54
C ALA A 1 3.18 -13.35 -16.94
N THR A 2 1.95 -13.47 -16.48
CA THR A 2 1.25 -12.41 -15.75
C THR A 2 1.82 -12.35 -14.35
N THR A 3 2.67 -11.37 -14.06
CA THR A 3 3.14 -11.11 -12.70
C THR A 3 1.99 -10.55 -11.87
N ARG A 4 1.71 -11.19 -10.73
CA ARG A 4 0.67 -10.76 -9.79
C ARG A 4 1.18 -9.59 -8.98
N VAL A 5 0.49 -8.46 -9.01
CA VAL A 5 0.78 -7.31 -8.16
C VAL A 5 0.46 -7.68 -6.71
N SER A 6 1.42 -7.46 -5.82
CA SER A 6 1.32 -7.64 -4.38
C SER A 6 1.26 -6.30 -3.66
N PHE A 7 0.93 -6.31 -2.37
CA PHE A 7 0.90 -5.09 -1.58
C PHE A 7 2.30 -4.46 -1.44
N GLN A 8 3.35 -5.29 -1.42
CA GLN A 8 4.73 -4.82 -1.31
C GLN A 8 5.16 -3.99 -2.53
N ASP A 9 4.57 -4.22 -3.70
CA ASP A 9 4.87 -3.47 -4.92
C ASP A 9 4.32 -2.04 -4.90
N VAL A 10 3.37 -1.74 -4.00
CA VAL A 10 2.69 -0.44 -3.90
C VAL A 10 2.79 0.19 -2.51
N ALA A 11 3.42 -0.49 -1.55
CA ALA A 11 3.61 0.02 -0.21
C ALA A 11 4.79 0.98 -0.15
N VAL A 12 4.62 2.10 0.54
CA VAL A 12 5.69 3.05 0.83
C VAL A 12 6.13 2.84 2.27
N PHE A 13 7.41 2.56 2.46
CA PHE A 13 7.99 2.34 3.79
C PHE A 13 8.88 3.52 4.17
N PHE A 14 8.70 3.97 5.40
CA PHE A 14 9.62 4.89 6.05
C PHE A 14 10.49 4.11 7.02
N THR A 15 11.77 4.47 7.09
CA THR A 15 12.63 4.11 8.23
C THR A 15 12.10 4.75 9.51
N LYS A 16 12.60 4.30 10.66
CA LYS A 16 12.19 4.86 11.96
C LYS A 16 12.56 6.35 12.04
N GLU A 17 13.72 6.71 11.53
CA GLU A 17 14.24 8.08 11.50
C GLU A 17 13.36 8.96 10.61
N GLU A 18 13.05 8.53 9.37
CA GLU A 18 12.15 9.26 8.49
C GLU A 18 10.74 9.41 9.08
N TRP A 19 10.21 8.36 9.70
CA TRP A 19 8.90 8.40 10.36
C TRP A 19 8.84 9.41 11.51
N THR A 20 9.95 9.63 12.23
CA THR A 20 9.98 10.65 13.29
C THR A 20 9.92 12.09 12.76
N LEU A 21 10.35 12.30 11.52
CA LEU A 21 10.35 13.62 10.87
C LEU A 21 8.99 14.00 10.28
N LEU A 22 8.10 13.03 10.09
CA LEU A 22 6.75 13.30 9.58
C LEU A 22 5.88 14.00 10.61
N ASP A 23 5.14 15.00 10.15
CA ASP A 23 4.10 15.62 10.97
C ASP A 23 2.89 14.68 11.16
N PRO A 24 2.00 14.96 12.15
CA PRO A 24 0.85 14.11 12.42
C PRO A 24 -0.09 13.91 11.22
N HIS A 25 -0.25 14.92 10.36
CA HIS A 25 -1.10 14.83 9.18
C HIS A 25 -0.48 13.91 8.12
N GLN A 26 0.84 13.98 7.91
CA GLN A 26 1.56 13.06 7.02
C GLN A 26 1.47 11.61 7.48
N LYS A 27 1.54 11.36 8.80
CA LYS A 27 1.37 10.00 9.36
C LYS A 27 -0.04 9.46 9.17
N ALA A 28 -1.06 10.31 9.35
CA ALA A 28 -2.44 9.96 9.09
C ALA A 28 -2.65 9.63 7.60
N LEU A 29 -2.17 10.51 6.71
CA LEU A 29 -2.26 10.33 5.27
C LEU A 29 -1.54 9.04 4.80
N HIS A 30 -0.36 8.73 5.35
CA HIS A 30 0.33 7.48 5.06
C HIS A 30 -0.55 6.26 5.40
N GLY A 31 -1.20 6.27 6.56
CA GLY A 31 -2.13 5.21 6.95
C GLY A 31 -3.32 5.07 5.99
N GLU A 32 -3.92 6.18 5.59
CA GLU A 32 -5.04 6.20 4.63
C GLU A 32 -4.63 5.65 3.26
N VAL A 33 -3.49 6.10 2.73
CA VAL A 33 -2.96 5.64 1.44
C VAL A 33 -2.59 4.16 1.49
N MET A 34 -1.94 3.69 2.56
CA MET A 34 -1.60 2.26 2.70
C MET A 34 -2.85 1.39 2.83
N LEU A 35 -3.89 1.86 3.50
CA LEU A 35 -5.17 1.16 3.57
C LEU A 35 -5.83 1.06 2.18
N GLU A 36 -5.88 2.15 1.44
CA GLU A 36 -6.42 2.18 0.07
C GLU A 36 -5.63 1.26 -0.87
N ASN A 37 -4.30 1.32 -0.82
CA ASN A 37 -3.42 0.45 -1.61
C ASN A 37 -3.69 -1.03 -1.34
N SER A 38 -3.90 -1.42 -0.07
CA SER A 38 -4.23 -2.81 0.27
C SER A 38 -5.56 -3.28 -0.34
N ARG A 39 -6.57 -2.40 -0.32
CA ARG A 39 -7.90 -2.68 -0.90
C ARG A 39 -7.82 -2.79 -2.42
N ASN A 40 -7.06 -1.91 -3.06
CA ASN A 40 -6.86 -1.92 -4.50
C ASN A 40 -6.17 -3.22 -4.95
N VAL A 41 -5.09 -3.62 -4.28
CA VAL A 41 -4.39 -4.89 -4.56
C VAL A 41 -5.30 -6.10 -4.33
N ALA A 42 -6.10 -6.10 -3.26
CA ALA A 42 -7.07 -7.16 -3.00
C ALA A 42 -8.15 -7.23 -4.09
N SER A 43 -8.61 -6.09 -4.60
CA SER A 43 -9.58 -6.02 -5.70
C SER A 43 -9.00 -6.56 -7.01
N LEU A 44 -7.77 -6.18 -7.35
CA LEU A 44 -7.06 -6.69 -8.53
C LEU A 44 -6.78 -8.19 -8.42
N SER A 45 -6.48 -8.68 -7.22
CA SER A 45 -6.32 -10.10 -6.94
C SER A 45 -7.61 -10.91 -7.12
N LYS A 46 -8.78 -10.34 -6.80
CA LYS A 46 -10.09 -10.98 -7.03
C LYS A 46 -10.48 -10.96 -8.51
N GLY A 47 -10.12 -9.91 -9.25
CA GLY A 47 -10.37 -9.83 -10.69
C GLY A 47 -9.59 -10.86 -11.52
N LEU A 48 -8.47 -11.37 -10.99
CA LEU A 48 -7.67 -12.42 -11.63
C LEU A 48 -8.11 -13.86 -11.29
N ASP A 49 -9.02 -14.05 -10.33
CA ASP A 49 -9.53 -15.36 -9.89
C ASP A 49 -10.88 -15.72 -10.56
N LEU A 50 -11.20 -15.04 -11.67
CA LEU A 50 -12.40 -15.27 -12.49
C LEU A 50 -12.08 -15.89 -13.87
N SER A 51 -10.92 -16.53 -14.02
CA SER A 51 -10.57 -17.34 -15.21
C SER A 51 -10.29 -18.78 -14.84
#